data_AF-A0A7W0FH02-F1
#
_entry.id   AF-A0A7W0FH02-F1
#
_cell.length_a   1.000
_cell.length_b   1.000
_cell.length_c   1.000
_cell.angle_alpha   90.00
_cell.angle_beta   90.00
_cell.angle_gamma   90.00
#
_symmetry.space_group_name_H-M   'P 1'
#
loop_
_entity.id
_entity.type
_entity.pdbx_description
1 polymer ?
#
loop_
_entity_poly.entity_id
_entity_poly.type
_entity_poly.pdbx_seq_one_letter_code
_entity_poly.pdbx_strand_id
1 'polypeptide(L)' 'YVPEDGNIDLSPVVREYLLVESPIKPICTPECQGLCIECGENLNLSTCEHQARIVLDNA' A
#
# COMPACT_ATOMS: atom_id res chain seq x y z
N TYR A 1 -25.25 4.65 -21.76
CA TYR A 1 -25.83 3.34 -22.13
C TYR A 1 -26.14 2.61 -20.84
N VAL A 2 -27.36 2.09 -20.68
CA VAL A 2 -27.77 1.32 -19.49
C VAL A 2 -28.00 -0.13 -19.94
N PRO A 3 -27.31 -1.12 -19.35
CA PRO A 3 -27.47 -2.52 -19.72
C PRO A 3 -28.87 -3.08 -19.44
N GLU A 4 -29.26 -4.13 -20.16
CA GLU A 4 -30.60 -4.75 -20.03
C GLU A 4 -30.84 -5.41 -18.67
N ASP A 5 -29.78 -5.88 -18.00
CA ASP A 5 -29.84 -6.45 -16.65
C ASP A 5 -29.91 -5.37 -15.56
N GLY A 6 -29.83 -4.09 -15.94
CA GLY A 6 -29.88 -2.95 -15.04
C GLY A 6 -28.64 -2.72 -14.20
N ASN A 7 -27.57 -3.52 -14.38
CA ASN A 7 -26.34 -3.39 -13.60
C ASN A 7 -25.33 -2.54 -14.35
N ILE A 8 -24.78 -1.52 -13.68
CA ILE A 8 -23.71 -0.69 -14.22
C ILE A 8 -22.45 -0.96 -13.40
N ASP A 9 -21.39 -1.42 -14.04
CA ASP A 9 -20.08 -1.55 -13.40
C ASP A 9 -19.42 -0.16 -13.29
N LEU A 10 -19.39 0.38 -12.07
CA LEU A 10 -18.76 1.66 -11.77
C LEU A 10 -17.28 1.52 -11.42
N SER A 11 -16.74 0.31 -11.32
CA SER A 11 -15.34 0.08 -10.94
C SER A 11 -14.35 0.86 -11.80
N PRO A 12 -14.52 0.94 -13.15
CA PRO A 12 -13.60 1.70 -13.99
C PRO A 12 -13.61 3.20 -13.67
N VAL A 13 -14.79 3.81 -13.61
CA VAL A 13 -14.92 5.26 -13.39
C VAL A 13 -14.49 5.65 -11.98
N VAL A 14 -14.85 4.86 -10.97
CA VAL A 14 -14.43 5.08 -9.58
C VAL A 14 -12.90 4.97 -9.48
N ARG A 15 -12.29 3.97 -10.12
CA ARG A 15 -10.83 3.81 -10.12
C ARG A 15 -10.13 5.03 -10.74
N GLU A 16 -10.65 5.56 -11.85
CA GLU A 16 -10.06 6.74 -12.49
C GLU A 16 -10.04 7.95 -11.56
N TYR A 17 -11.17 8.24 -10.92
CA TYR A 17 -11.24 9.36 -9.96
C TYR A 17 -10.35 9.13 -8.74
N LEU A 18 -10.35 7.91 -8.17
CA LEU A 18 -9.48 7.59 -7.04
C LEU A 18 -7.99 7.72 -7.36
N LEU A 19 -7.58 7.38 -8.59
CA LEU A 19 -6.19 7.53 -9.01
C LEU A 19 -5.77 9.00 -9.10
N VAL A 20 -6.67 9.89 -9.53
CA VAL A 20 -6.40 11.35 -9.58
C VAL A 20 -6.28 11.94 -8.17
N GLU A 21 -7.10 11.48 -7.23
CA GLU A 21 -7.06 11.94 -5.84
C GLU A 21 -5.93 11.30 -5.03
N SER A 22 -5.42 10.15 -5.46
CA SER A 22 -4.37 9.43 -4.75
C SER A 22 -3.07 10.24 -4.76
N PRO A 23 -2.43 10.45 -3.59
CA PRO A 23 -1.16 11.15 -3.54
C PRO A 23 -0.08 10.38 -4.29
N ILE A 24 0.69 11.09 -5.14
CA ILE A 24 1.84 10.51 -5.88
C ILE A 24 2.88 9.94 -4.90
N LYS A 25 3.03 10.56 -3.73
CA LYS A 25 3.88 10.10 -2.65
C LYS A 25 3.05 9.96 -1.36
N PRO A 26 2.81 8.74 -0.85
CA PRO A 26 2.14 8.59 0.44
C PRO A 26 2.96 9.30 1.52
N ILE A 27 2.31 10.22 2.25
CA ILE A 27 2.97 10.97 3.32
C ILE A 27 2.99 10.08 4.55
N CYS A 28 4.17 9.58 4.88
CA CYS A 28 4.45 8.93 6.16
C CYS A 28 4.91 9.97 7.19
N THR A 29 4.68 9.68 8.46
CA THR A 29 5.39 10.39 9.54
C THR A 29 6.90 10.08 9.45
N PRO A 30 7.78 10.93 10.00
CA PRO A 30 9.22 10.68 10.02
C PRO A 30 9.61 9.35 10.67
N GLU A 31 8.79 8.85 11.61
CA GLU A 31 9.04 7.62 12.38
C GLU A 31 8.40 6.37 11.76
N CYS A 32 7.70 6.50 10.62
CA CYS A 32 7.02 5.38 9.98
C CYS A 32 8.04 4.31 9.54
N GLN A 33 7.82 3.09 10.02
CA GLN A 33 8.67 1.93 9.70
C GLN A 33 8.34 1.31 8.33
N GLY A 34 7.28 1.79 7.68
CA GLY A 34 6.86 1.34 6.35
C GLY A 34 6.15 -0.02 6.34
N LEU A 35 6.00 -0.57 5.14
CA LEU A 35 5.51 -1.93 4.93
C LEU A 35 6.67 -2.83 4.51
N CYS A 36 6.59 -4.12 4.83
CA CYS A 36 7.51 -5.11 4.28
C CYS A 36 7.38 -5.16 2.75
N ILE A 37 8.50 -5.06 2.03
CA ILE A 37 8.51 -5.09 0.56
C ILE A 37 8.18 -6.48 -0.03
N GLU A 38 8.29 -7.54 0.78
CA GLU A 38 8.02 -8.93 0.36
C GLU A 38 6.57 -9.34 0.63
N CYS A 39 6.07 -9.09 1.85
CA CYS A 39 4.75 -9.57 2.28
C CYS A 39 3.73 -8.47 2.61
N GLY A 40 4.13 -7.19 2.62
CA GLY A 40 3.22 -6.07 2.92
C GLY A 40 2.86 -5.87 4.40
N GLU A 41 3.44 -6.65 5.33
CA GLU A 41 3.22 -6.49 6.77
C GLU A 41 3.48 -5.05 7.22
N ASN A 42 2.61 -4.51 8.07
CA ASN A 42 2.78 -3.16 8.60
C ASN A 42 3.82 -3.17 9.71
N LEU A 43 5.02 -2.68 9.38
CA LEU A 43 6.16 -2.74 10.30
C LEU A 43 5.94 -1.88 11.55
N ASN A 44 5.01 -0.93 11.52
CA ASN A 44 4.62 -0.15 12.68
C ASN A 44 3.80 -0.96 13.72
N LEU A 45 3.26 -2.12 13.34
CA LEU A 45 2.45 -2.97 14.20
C LEU A 45 3.17 -4.26 14.60
N SER A 46 3.93 -4.87 13.68
CA SER A 46 4.62 -6.13 13.92
C SER A 46 5.84 -6.31 13.01
N THR A 47 6.68 -7.30 13.33
CA THR A 47 7.82 -7.71 12.49
C THR A 47 7.52 -8.99 11.72
N CYS A 48 8.15 -9.17 10.56
CA CYS A 48 8.14 -10.43 9.80
C CYS A 48 9.56 -10.96 9.57
N GLU A 49 9.65 -12.20 9.10
CA GLU A 49 10.88 -12.94 8.80
C GLU A 49 11.74 -12.32 7.69
N HIS A 50 11.17 -11.43 6.87
CA HIS A 50 11.86 -10.74 5.79
C HIS A 50 12.70 -9.52 6.25
N GLN A 51 12.71 -9.19 7.55
CA GLN A 51 13.62 -8.17 8.07
C GLN A 51 15.05 -8.74 8.23
N ALA A 52 15.94 -8.38 7.31
CA ALA A 52 17.36 -8.68 7.45
C ALA A 52 17.97 -7.89 8.61
N ARG A 53 18.45 -8.58 9.65
CA ARG A 53 19.28 -7.98 10.70
C ARG A 53 20.72 -7.88 10.18
N ILE A 54 21.20 -6.68 9.89
CA ILE A 54 22.64 -6.45 9.71
C ILE A 54 23.27 -6.57 11.11
N VAL A 55 24.01 -7.65 11.35
CA VAL A 55 24.85 -7.78 12.55
C VAL A 55 26.09 -6.93 12.32
N LEU A 56 26.23 -5.84 13.07
CA LEU A 56 27.46 -5.06 13.10
C LEU A 56 28.38 -5.69 14.15
N ASP A 57 29.24 -6.61 13.71
CA ASP A 57 30.35 -7.07 14.52
C ASP A 57 31.39 -5.94 14.59
N ASN A 58 31.34 -5.14 15.66
CA ASN A 58 32.41 -4.23 16.00
C ASN A 58 33.56 -5.07 16.60
N ALA A 59 34.52 -5.43 15.75
CA ALA A 59 35.85 -5.89 16.18
C ALA A 59 36.71 -4.70 16.61
#